data_AF-A0A061DWR0-F1
#
_entry.id   AF-A0A061DWR0-F1
#
_cell.length_a   1.000
_cell.length_b   1.000
_cell.length_c   1.000
_cell.angle_alpha   90.00
_cell.angle_beta   90.00
_cell.angle_gamma   90.00
#
_symmetry.space_group_name_H-M   'P 1'
#
loop_
_entity.id
_entity.type
_entity.pdbx_description
1 polymer ?
#
loop_
_entity_poly.entity_id
_entity_poly.type
_entity_poly.pdbx_seq_one_letter_code
_entity_poly.pdbx_strand_id
1 'polypeptide(L)'
;MDAFNTSMSLPFSYTFTITGSSCTTSTNSIGNPWMDSRIWSKLPQRLLDRVIAFLPPPAFFRARSVCKRWYGLLFSSSFLELYMQISPRHHWFLFFKHKTLKSYIYRNNTGSGGNGDNRTNCEGYLFDPYDIAWYRISFNLVPSGFSPASSSGGLVCWVSDEAGTKTLILCNPLVGTLSQLPPTLRPRLFPSIGLTVSPTSIDVAAAGDDLISPYAVKNLSTESFHIDAGGFYSIWGTTSSLPRLCSLESGRMVYVEGKFYCMNYSPFSVLAYDIPANNWFKIQAPMRRFLRSPSLVESWGKLILVAAVEKSKLNVPKSLRLWGLQACGTTWVEIERMPLQLYMQFAEVEGGNGFNCVGHGEFIVIMIRGSDKALLFDICRKRWQWIPPCPYHRGGCDNNGEGCELHGLAYEPRLATPVISLLDQLTLPFPSFNG
;
A
#
# COMPACT_ATOMS: atom_id res chain seq x y z
N MET A 1 -35.02 -33.75 -17.05
CA MET A 1 -35.62 -32.61 -17.75
C MET A 1 -35.70 -31.47 -16.76
N ASP A 2 -35.14 -30.34 -17.18
CA ASP A 2 -35.23 -28.97 -16.68
C ASP A 2 -34.56 -28.58 -15.35
N ALA A 3 -33.42 -27.89 -15.51
CA ALA A 3 -32.79 -27.02 -14.54
C ALA A 3 -33.19 -25.56 -14.83
N PHE A 4 -33.64 -24.85 -13.80
CA PHE A 4 -33.89 -23.41 -13.83
C PHE A 4 -32.55 -22.63 -13.84
N ASN A 5 -32.25 -21.99 -14.96
CA ASN A 5 -31.27 -20.91 -15.08
C ASN A 5 -31.99 -19.70 -15.68
N THR A 6 -32.14 -18.62 -14.90
CA THR A 6 -32.58 -17.32 -15.39
C THR A 6 -31.45 -16.31 -15.25
N SER A 7 -30.71 -16.12 -16.34
CA SER A 7 -29.81 -14.98 -16.52
C SER A 7 -30.63 -13.75 -16.92
N MET A 8 -30.54 -12.66 -16.15
CA MET A 8 -31.02 -11.35 -16.59
C MET A 8 -30.02 -10.78 -17.59
N SER A 9 -30.50 -10.46 -18.79
CA SER A 9 -29.75 -9.74 -19.82
C SER A 9 -29.67 -8.24 -19.49
N LEU A 10 -28.46 -7.69 -19.55
CA LEU A 10 -28.25 -6.24 -19.63
C LEU A 10 -28.23 -5.86 -21.11
N PRO A 11 -29.01 -4.86 -21.57
CA PRO A 11 -28.85 -4.31 -22.90
C PRO A 11 -27.74 -3.25 -22.89
N PHE A 12 -27.11 -3.10 -24.06
CA PHE A 12 -26.34 -1.97 -24.60
C PHE A 12 -24.93 -2.35 -25.05
N SER A 13 -24.86 -2.78 -26.31
CA SER A 13 -23.65 -2.85 -27.11
C SER A 13 -23.48 -1.50 -27.82
N TYR A 14 -22.37 -0.79 -27.60
CA TYR A 14 -21.96 0.33 -28.44
C TYR A 14 -20.89 -0.13 -29.41
N THR A 15 -21.29 -0.36 -30.66
CA THR A 15 -20.40 -0.58 -31.80
C THR A 15 -19.99 0.78 -32.35
N PHE A 16 -18.69 1.12 -32.35
CA PHE A 16 -18.19 2.29 -33.06
C PHE A 16 -17.80 1.89 -34.49
N THR A 17 -18.64 2.24 -35.45
CA THR A 17 -18.32 2.19 -36.88
C THR A 17 -17.56 3.47 -37.25
N ILE A 18 -16.29 3.31 -37.67
CA ILE A 18 -15.52 4.38 -38.30
C ILE A 18 -15.84 4.35 -39.79
N THR A 19 -16.63 5.30 -40.28
CA THR A 19 -16.75 5.59 -41.70
C THR A 19 -16.16 6.97 -41.97
N GLY A 20 -15.04 6.98 -42.69
CA GLY A 20 -14.49 8.20 -43.27
C GLY A 20 -15.25 8.57 -44.55
N SER A 21 -15.73 9.80 -44.63
CA SER A 21 -16.01 10.47 -45.90
C SER A 21 -16.00 11.99 -45.71
N SER A 22 -15.45 12.65 -46.73
CA SER A 22 -15.01 14.03 -46.82
C SER A 22 -16.12 15.09 -46.91
N CYS A 23 -15.75 16.29 -46.45
CA CYS A 23 -16.18 17.65 -46.84
C CYS A 23 -17.68 17.99 -46.92
N THR A 24 -18.11 18.93 -46.08
CA THR A 24 -18.52 20.28 -46.49
C THR A 24 -18.75 21.14 -45.25
N THR A 25 -18.23 22.36 -45.29
CA THR A 25 -18.31 23.39 -44.24
C THR A 25 -19.76 23.77 -43.96
N SER A 26 -20.32 23.27 -42.86
CA SER A 26 -21.37 23.94 -42.12
C SER A 26 -20.80 24.32 -40.75
N THR A 27 -20.83 25.61 -40.45
CA THR A 27 -20.48 26.19 -39.16
C THR A 27 -21.53 25.76 -38.13
N ASN A 28 -21.48 24.49 -37.71
CA ASN A 28 -22.13 24.08 -36.47
C ASN A 28 -21.26 24.61 -35.35
N SER A 29 -21.77 25.64 -34.66
CA SER A 29 -21.30 26.05 -33.35
C SER A 29 -21.04 24.79 -32.54
N ILE A 30 -19.78 24.54 -32.19
CA ILE A 30 -19.42 23.59 -31.16
C ILE A 30 -20.20 24.08 -29.94
N GLY A 31 -21.30 23.37 -29.62
CA GLY A 31 -22.15 23.71 -28.49
C GLY A 31 -21.25 23.90 -27.29
N ASN A 32 -21.44 25.03 -26.60
CA ASN A 32 -20.67 25.37 -25.41
C ASN A 32 -20.52 24.10 -24.55
N PRO A 33 -19.30 23.68 -24.15
CA PRO A 33 -19.10 22.47 -23.34
C PRO A 33 -19.73 22.59 -21.94
N TRP A 34 -20.41 23.70 -21.67
CA TRP A 34 -21.19 23.94 -20.48
C TRP A 34 -22.54 23.25 -20.55
N MET A 35 -22.68 22.34 -19.61
CA MET A 35 -23.93 21.72 -19.18
C MET A 35 -25.06 22.74 -18.98
N ASP A 36 -26.23 22.49 -19.59
CA ASP A 36 -27.41 23.39 -19.54
C ASP A 36 -27.85 23.61 -18.08
N SER A 37 -27.74 24.83 -17.59
CA SER A 37 -28.05 25.19 -16.20
C SER A 37 -29.48 24.83 -15.79
N ARG A 38 -30.42 24.73 -16.74
CA ARG A 38 -31.81 24.32 -16.47
C ARG A 38 -31.92 22.86 -16.01
N ILE A 39 -30.96 22.02 -16.41
CA ILE A 39 -30.90 20.61 -16.04
C ILE A 39 -30.24 20.46 -14.66
N TRP A 40 -29.07 21.07 -14.46
CA TRP A 40 -28.25 20.81 -13.26
C TRP A 40 -28.68 21.62 -12.03
N SER A 41 -29.26 22.82 -12.22
CA SER A 41 -29.76 23.63 -11.10
C SER A 41 -30.95 22.99 -10.36
N LYS A 42 -31.65 22.05 -11.02
CA LYS A 42 -32.81 21.35 -10.47
C LYS A 42 -32.50 19.92 -10.00
N LEU A 43 -31.23 19.50 -10.03
CA LEU A 43 -30.85 18.17 -9.57
C LEU A 43 -31.19 18.01 -8.08
N PRO A 44 -31.93 16.95 -7.70
CA PRO A 44 -32.16 16.62 -6.30
C PRO A 44 -30.85 16.48 -5.53
N GLN A 45 -30.83 17.01 -4.31
CA GLN A 45 -29.63 17.00 -3.45
C GLN A 45 -29.03 15.60 -3.26
N ARG A 46 -29.88 14.57 -3.14
CA ARG A 46 -29.43 13.17 -3.04
C ARG A 46 -28.65 12.69 -4.27
N LEU A 47 -29.01 13.15 -5.47
CA LEU A 47 -28.26 12.79 -6.68
C LEU A 47 -26.91 13.52 -6.71
N LEU A 48 -26.88 14.79 -6.31
CA LEU A 48 -25.63 15.53 -6.17
C LEU A 48 -24.68 14.86 -5.18
N ASP A 49 -25.18 14.41 -4.03
CA ASP A 49 -24.36 13.70 -3.03
C ASP A 49 -23.79 12.39 -3.60
N ARG A 50 -24.57 11.65 -4.40
CA ARG A 50 -24.05 10.47 -5.10
C ARG A 50 -22.96 10.84 -6.10
N VAL A 51 -23.17 11.87 -6.94
CA VAL A 51 -22.16 12.32 -7.90
C VAL A 51 -20.87 12.72 -7.19
N ILE A 52 -20.97 13.47 -6.08
CA ILE A 52 -19.80 13.91 -5.30
C ILE A 52 -19.10 12.71 -4.64
N ALA A 53 -19.85 11.71 -4.16
CA ALA A 53 -19.28 10.51 -3.55
C ALA A 53 -18.53 9.59 -4.55
N PHE A 54 -18.81 9.72 -5.84
CA PHE A 54 -18.09 9.03 -6.92
C PHE A 54 -16.79 9.73 -7.34
N LEU A 55 -16.53 10.95 -6.84
CA LEU A 55 -15.31 11.67 -7.19
C LEU A 55 -14.08 11.03 -6.53
N PRO A 56 -12.96 10.89 -7.26
CA PRO A 56 -11.69 10.52 -6.63
C PRO A 56 -11.28 11.61 -5.64
N PRO A 57 -10.44 11.28 -4.63
CA PRO A 57 -10.13 12.20 -3.53
C PRO A 57 -9.70 13.60 -3.99
N PRO A 58 -8.79 13.80 -4.97
CA PRO A 58 -8.41 15.14 -5.40
C PRO A 58 -9.58 15.95 -5.95
N ALA A 59 -10.48 15.32 -6.69
CA ALA A 59 -11.67 15.97 -7.22
C ALA A 59 -12.68 16.29 -6.11
N PHE A 60 -12.87 15.38 -5.15
CA PHE A 60 -13.70 15.61 -3.97
C PHE A 60 -13.20 16.82 -3.15
N PHE A 61 -11.90 16.88 -2.83
CA PHE A 61 -11.34 18.01 -2.06
C PHE A 61 -11.42 19.34 -2.82
N ARG A 62 -11.27 19.34 -4.15
CA ARG A 62 -11.53 20.54 -4.97
C ARG A 62 -13.00 20.94 -4.95
N ALA A 63 -13.93 19.98 -5.03
CA ALA A 63 -15.37 20.28 -4.98
C ALA A 63 -15.76 20.98 -3.67
N ARG A 64 -15.11 20.63 -2.55
CA ARG A 64 -15.36 21.29 -1.25
C ARG A 64 -15.15 22.81 -1.25
N SER A 65 -14.37 23.37 -2.17
CA SER A 65 -14.17 24.83 -2.26
C SER A 65 -15.31 25.57 -2.97
N VAL A 66 -16.27 24.85 -3.57
CA VAL A 66 -17.35 25.45 -4.38
C VAL A 66 -18.43 26.09 -3.52
N CYS A 67 -18.86 25.43 -2.43
CA CYS A 67 -19.87 25.99 -1.52
C CYS A 67 -19.81 25.40 -0.11
N LYS A 68 -20.41 26.08 0.87
CA LYS A 68 -20.45 25.66 2.29
C LYS A 68 -21.08 24.28 2.49
N ARG A 69 -22.11 23.93 1.70
CA ARG A 69 -22.74 22.60 1.77
C ARG A 69 -21.73 21.52 1.39
N TRP A 70 -21.05 21.65 0.25
CA TRP A 70 -20.10 20.65 -0.23
C TRP A 70 -18.89 20.54 0.69
N TYR A 71 -18.43 21.68 1.24
CA TYR A 71 -17.41 21.69 2.29
C TYR A 71 -17.79 20.82 3.49
N GLY A 72 -19.05 20.93 3.93
CA GLY A 72 -19.62 20.23 5.07
C GLY A 72 -19.86 18.73 4.87
N LEU A 73 -19.85 18.23 3.63
CA LEU A 73 -20.11 16.81 3.34
C LEU A 73 -19.11 15.86 4.03
N LEU A 74 -17.86 16.30 4.19
CA LEU A 74 -16.83 15.52 4.88
C LEU A 74 -17.20 15.21 6.34
N PHE A 75 -18.02 16.06 6.96
CA PHE A 75 -18.41 15.94 8.37
C PHE A 75 -19.82 15.36 8.54
N SER A 76 -20.48 14.97 7.45
CA SER A 76 -21.83 14.43 7.47
C SER A 76 -21.80 12.91 7.52
N SER A 77 -22.30 12.31 8.60
CA SER A 77 -22.35 10.86 8.76
C SER A 77 -23.11 10.17 7.63
N SER A 78 -24.27 10.72 7.23
CA SER A 78 -25.07 10.16 6.14
C SER A 78 -24.38 10.21 4.77
N PHE A 79 -23.57 11.25 4.52
CA PHE A 79 -22.75 11.32 3.31
C PHE A 79 -21.59 10.31 3.36
N LEU A 80 -20.90 10.18 4.50
CA LEU A 80 -19.80 9.22 4.65
C LEU A 80 -20.29 7.77 4.54
N GLU A 81 -21.46 7.44 5.08
CA GLU A 81 -22.12 6.15 4.88
C GLU A 81 -22.43 5.90 3.41
N LEU A 82 -23.03 6.89 2.73
CA LEU A 82 -23.29 6.81 1.29
C LEU A 82 -22.00 6.59 0.49
N TYR A 83 -20.96 7.36 0.81
CA TYR A 83 -19.64 7.26 0.18
C TYR A 83 -19.06 5.85 0.33
N MET A 84 -19.07 5.28 1.54
CA MET A 84 -18.56 3.94 1.79
C MET A 84 -19.33 2.85 1.03
N GLN A 85 -20.61 3.08 0.72
CA GLN A 85 -21.43 2.13 -0.03
C GLN A 85 -21.22 2.17 -1.55
N ILE A 86 -20.96 3.37 -2.10
CA ILE A 86 -21.01 3.56 -3.57
C ILE A 86 -19.69 4.00 -4.18
N SER A 87 -18.74 4.49 -3.39
CA SER A 87 -17.49 5.04 -3.92
C SER A 87 -16.67 3.94 -4.60
N PRO A 88 -16.14 4.19 -5.81
CA PRO A 88 -15.28 3.24 -6.47
C PRO A 88 -13.98 3.06 -5.68
N ARG A 89 -13.47 1.82 -5.66
CA ARG A 89 -12.16 1.54 -5.06
C ARG A 89 -11.07 2.06 -5.97
N HIS A 90 -10.16 2.84 -5.40
CA HIS A 90 -9.01 3.39 -6.10
C HIS A 90 -7.74 2.70 -5.62
N HIS A 91 -7.13 1.90 -6.49
CA HIS A 91 -5.93 1.14 -6.18
C HIS A 91 -4.67 1.98 -6.36
N TRP A 92 -4.43 2.93 -5.45
CA TRP A 92 -3.29 3.84 -5.53
C TRP A 92 -2.06 3.29 -4.81
N PHE A 93 -0.93 3.95 -5.02
CA PHE A 93 0.33 3.65 -4.36
C PHE A 93 0.81 4.86 -3.59
N LEU A 94 1.25 4.65 -2.35
CA LEU A 94 1.82 5.70 -1.51
C LEU A 94 3.30 5.43 -1.32
N PHE A 95 4.14 6.38 -1.70
CA PHE A 95 5.60 6.27 -1.61
C PHE A 95 6.18 7.24 -0.59
N PHE A 96 7.23 6.80 0.09
CA PHE A 96 8.01 7.58 1.04
C PHE A 96 9.49 7.54 0.67
N LYS A 97 10.22 8.61 1.00
CA LYS A 97 11.69 8.59 0.94
C LYS A 97 12.20 7.61 2.00
N HIS A 98 13.04 6.66 1.58
CA HIS A 98 13.67 5.74 2.50
C HIS A 98 14.66 6.47 3.40
N LYS A 99 14.56 6.29 4.71
CA LYS A 99 15.64 6.59 5.63
C LYS A 99 16.46 5.31 5.80
N THR A 100 17.70 5.30 5.33
CA THR A 100 18.55 4.09 5.41
C THR A 100 18.86 3.75 6.87
N LEU A 101 18.84 2.46 7.20
CA LEU A 101 19.10 1.90 8.54
C LEU A 101 20.42 2.35 9.17
N LYS A 102 21.43 2.68 8.36
CA LYS A 102 22.72 3.19 8.84
C LYS A 102 22.59 4.51 9.61
N SER A 103 21.61 5.34 9.27
CA SER A 103 21.41 6.64 9.94
C SER A 103 21.04 6.49 11.43
N TYR A 104 20.36 5.40 11.81
CA TYR A 104 19.92 5.16 13.18
C TYR A 104 21.01 4.57 14.08
N ILE A 105 21.95 3.78 13.52
CA ILE A 105 23.03 3.15 14.30
C ILE A 105 24.13 4.17 14.65
N TYR A 106 24.36 5.18 13.79
CA TYR A 106 25.40 6.20 13.99
C TYR A 106 24.91 7.47 14.69
N ARG A 107 23.63 7.58 15.10
CA ARG A 107 23.13 8.74 15.87
C ARG A 107 23.53 8.68 17.36
N ASN A 108 24.66 8.06 17.66
CA ASN A 108 25.21 7.99 19.01
C ASN A 108 26.49 8.85 19.08
N ASN A 109 26.43 9.91 19.88
CA ASN A 109 27.53 10.77 20.31
C ASN A 109 28.31 11.53 19.22
N THR A 110 27.83 12.72 18.84
CA THR A 110 28.68 13.93 18.81
C THR A 110 27.82 15.20 18.86
N GLY A 111 28.05 16.03 19.88
CA GLY A 111 27.96 17.49 19.76
C GLY A 111 26.59 18.12 19.95
N SER A 112 26.38 18.62 21.17
CA SER A 112 25.57 19.83 21.38
C SER A 112 26.11 20.95 20.47
N GLY A 113 25.31 21.39 19.52
CA GLY A 113 25.71 22.36 18.49
C GLY A 113 24.55 22.72 17.58
N GLY A 114 23.86 23.82 17.94
CA GLY A 114 22.65 24.37 17.31
C GLY A 114 22.44 24.13 15.81
N ASN A 115 21.39 23.38 15.50
CA ASN A 115 20.31 23.88 14.66
C ASN A 115 19.07 23.04 15.02
N GLY A 116 17.98 23.69 15.45
CA GLY A 116 16.76 22.98 15.85
C GLY A 116 16.36 21.99 14.76
N ASP A 117 16.14 20.73 15.15
CA ASP A 117 15.68 19.65 14.27
C ASP A 117 14.29 20.07 13.77
N ASN A 118 14.30 20.90 12.72
CA ASN A 118 13.17 21.55 12.11
C ASN A 118 12.18 20.43 11.79
N ARG A 119 10.97 20.50 12.34
CA ARG A 119 9.86 19.56 12.09
C ARG A 119 9.86 19.13 10.62
N THR A 120 10.52 18.01 10.30
CA THR A 120 10.54 17.49 8.94
C THR A 120 9.23 16.75 8.78
N ASN A 121 8.17 17.53 8.51
CA ASN A 121 6.87 17.00 8.15
C ASN A 121 7.06 15.87 7.16
N CYS A 122 6.68 14.65 7.52
CA CYS A 122 6.80 13.51 6.63
C CYS A 122 5.93 13.78 5.40
N GLU A 123 6.54 13.85 4.22
CA GLU A 123 5.84 13.94 2.95
C GLU A 123 5.69 12.53 2.35
N GLY A 124 4.50 12.24 1.83
CA GLY A 124 4.23 11.08 1.00
C GLY A 124 3.90 11.49 -0.43
N TYR A 125 4.20 10.59 -1.38
CA TYR A 125 3.92 10.77 -2.79
C TYR A 125 2.90 9.73 -3.24
N LEU A 126 1.71 10.19 -3.61
CA LEU A 126 0.66 9.33 -4.12
C LEU A 126 0.81 9.18 -5.62
N PHE A 127 0.75 7.96 -6.11
CA PHE A 127 0.70 7.64 -7.52
C PHE A 127 -0.65 7.02 -7.87
N ASP A 128 -1.34 7.65 -8.81
CA ASP A 128 -2.55 7.15 -9.42
C ASP A 128 -2.19 6.40 -10.71
N PRO A 129 -2.32 5.05 -10.72
CA PRO A 129 -1.99 4.25 -11.90
C PRO A 129 -2.99 4.40 -13.05
N TYR A 130 -4.22 4.90 -12.79
CA TYR A 130 -5.25 5.05 -13.82
C TYR A 130 -4.95 6.24 -14.74
N ASP A 131 -4.61 7.38 -14.14
CA ASP A 131 -4.28 8.61 -14.86
C ASP A 131 -2.76 8.83 -15.04
N ILE A 132 -1.93 7.94 -14.48
CA ILE A 132 -0.46 8.06 -14.43
C ILE A 132 -0.07 9.43 -13.84
N ALA A 133 -0.71 9.78 -12.72
CA ALA A 133 -0.58 11.08 -12.09
C ALA A 133 0.08 10.95 -10.71
N TRP A 134 0.95 11.91 -10.40
CA TRP A 134 1.58 12.03 -9.09
C TRP A 134 0.90 13.14 -8.30
N TYR A 135 0.66 12.88 -7.02
CA TYR A 135 0.17 13.84 -6.05
C TYR A 135 1.09 13.84 -4.82
N ARG A 136 1.04 14.92 -4.05
CA ARG A 136 1.78 15.05 -2.79
C ARG A 136 0.80 15.12 -1.62
N ILE A 137 1.11 14.42 -0.54
CA ILE A 137 0.34 14.43 0.70
C ILE A 137 1.28 14.63 1.90
N SER A 138 0.81 15.34 2.91
CA SER A 138 1.61 15.69 4.08
C SER A 138 1.08 14.99 5.34
N PHE A 139 1.98 14.51 6.18
CA PHE A 139 1.68 13.83 7.45
C PHE A 139 2.05 14.70 8.65
N ASN A 140 1.56 15.94 8.68
CA ASN A 140 1.96 16.94 9.69
C ASN A 140 1.55 16.57 11.12
N LEU A 141 0.56 15.69 11.28
CA LEU A 141 0.07 15.24 12.58
C LEU A 141 0.90 14.11 13.17
N VAL A 142 1.69 13.42 12.34
CA VAL A 142 2.52 12.30 12.79
C VAL A 142 3.77 12.88 13.46
N PRO A 143 4.05 12.50 14.72
CA PRO A 143 5.23 12.99 15.43
C PRO A 143 6.53 12.46 14.80
N SER A 144 7.63 13.17 15.03
CA SER A 144 8.97 12.69 14.68
C SER A 144 9.31 11.38 15.40
N GLY A 145 10.17 10.56 14.82
CA GLY A 145 10.57 9.26 15.39
C GLY A 145 9.64 8.12 15.03
N PHE A 146 8.78 8.30 14.02
CA PHE A 146 7.93 7.26 13.47
C PHE A 146 8.21 7.07 11.98
N SER A 147 8.18 5.81 11.55
CA SER A 147 8.33 5.42 10.14
C SER A 147 7.09 4.69 9.62
N PRO A 148 6.71 4.89 8.34
CA PRO A 148 5.59 4.20 7.74
C PRO A 148 5.93 2.74 7.53
N ALA A 149 5.07 1.82 7.97
CA ALA A 149 5.33 0.39 7.93
C ALA A 149 4.32 -0.39 7.07
N SER A 150 3.05 0.01 7.08
CA SER A 150 1.98 -0.66 6.34
C SER A 150 0.81 0.28 6.08
N SER A 151 -0.15 -0.13 5.24
CA SER A 151 -1.38 0.61 4.98
C SER A 151 -2.53 -0.32 4.65
N SER A 152 -3.73 0.05 5.10
CA SER A 152 -4.96 -0.70 4.84
C SER A 152 -6.19 0.16 5.16
N GLY A 153 -7.29 0.00 4.42
CA GLY A 153 -8.57 0.65 4.71
C GLY A 153 -8.53 2.19 4.75
N GLY A 154 -7.68 2.83 3.95
CA GLY A 154 -7.48 4.29 3.97
C GLY A 154 -6.56 4.82 5.06
N LEU A 155 -5.93 3.92 5.82
CA LEU A 155 -5.02 4.27 6.91
C LEU A 155 -3.59 3.90 6.55
N VAL A 156 -2.66 4.70 7.07
CA VAL A 156 -1.22 4.42 7.08
C VAL A 156 -0.83 4.13 8.51
N CYS A 157 -0.18 2.98 8.73
CA CYS A 157 0.39 2.60 10.01
C CYS A 157 1.84 3.05 10.10
N TRP A 158 2.12 3.78 11.17
CA TRP A 158 3.40 4.31 11.55
C TRP A 158 3.91 3.59 12.79
N VAL A 159 5.18 3.25 12.83
CA VAL A 159 5.80 2.50 13.95
C VAL A 159 6.95 3.32 14.50
N SER A 160 7.09 3.31 15.83
CA SER A 160 8.19 4.01 16.49
C SER A 160 9.57 3.46 16.08
N ASP A 161 10.47 4.36 15.73
CA ASP A 161 11.82 4.03 15.25
C ASP A 161 12.71 3.46 16.37
N GLU A 162 12.55 3.97 17.59
CA GLU A 162 13.40 3.61 18.74
C GLU A 162 13.29 2.12 19.12
N ALA A 163 14.41 1.54 19.55
CA ALA A 163 14.46 0.17 20.06
C ALA A 163 13.65 0.06 21.36
N GLY A 164 12.87 -1.02 21.51
CA GLY A 164 12.07 -1.25 22.71
C GLY A 164 10.62 -1.61 22.37
N THR A 165 9.71 -1.36 23.29
CA THR A 165 8.28 -1.53 23.06
C THR A 165 7.82 -0.59 21.95
N LYS A 166 7.16 -1.12 20.94
CA LYS A 166 6.77 -0.37 19.76
C LYS A 166 5.43 0.29 19.97
N THR A 167 5.35 1.57 19.62
CA THR A 167 4.09 2.30 19.52
C THR A 167 3.68 2.35 18.06
N LEU A 168 2.41 2.04 17.79
CA LEU A 168 1.85 2.09 16.45
C LEU A 168 0.81 3.20 16.37
N ILE A 169 0.86 3.98 15.30
CA ILE A 169 -0.08 5.06 15.02
C ILE A 169 -0.75 4.80 13.68
N LEU A 170 -2.07 4.80 13.66
CA LEU A 170 -2.89 4.76 12.46
C LEU A 170 -3.28 6.18 12.08
N CYS A 171 -2.90 6.61 10.88
CA CYS A 171 -3.20 7.94 10.37
C CYS A 171 -4.05 7.86 9.11
N ASN A 172 -5.15 8.61 9.05
CA ASN A 172 -5.80 8.93 7.78
C ASN A 172 -5.32 10.30 7.30
N PRO A 173 -4.45 10.35 6.28
CA PRO A 173 -3.86 11.61 5.84
C PRO A 173 -4.80 12.49 5.01
N LEU A 174 -5.92 11.94 4.50
CA LEU A 174 -6.90 12.74 3.75
C LEU A 174 -7.73 13.64 4.66
N VAL A 175 -8.12 13.11 5.82
CA VAL A 175 -8.95 13.84 6.78
C VAL A 175 -8.15 14.40 7.96
N GLY A 176 -6.90 13.97 8.12
CA GLY A 176 -6.04 14.41 9.22
C GLY A 176 -6.49 13.82 10.56
N THR A 177 -6.79 12.54 10.60
CA THR A 177 -7.07 11.83 11.87
C THR A 177 -5.90 10.93 12.24
N LEU A 178 -5.73 10.75 13.55
CA LEU A 178 -4.62 9.98 14.11
C LEU A 178 -5.13 9.22 15.33
N SER A 179 -4.90 7.91 15.35
CA SER A 179 -5.30 7.01 16.43
C SER A 179 -4.12 6.12 16.79
N GLN A 180 -3.75 6.08 18.06
CA GLN A 180 -2.64 5.27 18.55
C GLN A 180 -3.14 3.89 18.99
N LEU A 181 -2.38 2.84 18.75
CA LEU A 181 -2.63 1.53 19.36
C LEU A 181 -1.88 1.43 20.69
N PRO A 182 -2.36 0.60 21.64
CA PRO A 182 -1.59 0.27 22.83
C PRO A 182 -0.16 -0.15 22.43
N PRO A 183 0.88 0.18 23.22
CA PRO A 183 2.24 -0.26 22.93
C PRO A 183 2.35 -1.79 22.90
N THR A 184 3.25 -2.30 22.06
CA THR A 184 3.56 -3.74 22.02
C THR A 184 4.15 -4.19 23.35
N LEU A 185 3.93 -5.45 23.70
CA LEU A 185 4.44 -6.03 24.96
C LEU A 185 5.89 -6.46 24.82
N ARG A 186 6.27 -6.96 23.65
CA ARG A 186 7.64 -7.41 23.40
C ARG A 186 8.49 -6.26 22.83
N PRO A 187 9.69 -6.03 23.38
CA PRO A 187 10.59 -5.04 22.83
C PRO A 187 11.20 -5.57 21.52
N ARG A 188 11.27 -4.69 20.51
CA ARG A 188 11.76 -5.01 19.16
C ARG A 188 12.60 -3.87 18.61
N LEU A 189 13.42 -4.14 17.60
CA LEU A 189 14.16 -3.10 16.88
C LEU A 189 13.48 -2.77 15.55
N PHE A 190 13.46 -3.70 14.59
CA PHE A 190 12.80 -3.54 13.29
C PHE A 190 11.82 -4.68 13.01
N PRO A 191 10.65 -4.72 13.70
CA PRO A 191 9.64 -5.72 13.40
C PRO A 191 9.10 -5.59 11.98
N SER A 192 8.75 -6.73 11.39
CA SER A 192 7.82 -6.72 10.27
C SER A 192 6.41 -6.49 10.77
N ILE A 193 5.71 -5.54 10.14
CA ILE A 193 4.35 -5.17 10.51
C ILE A 193 3.38 -5.57 9.41
N GLY A 194 2.34 -6.30 9.81
CA GLY A 194 1.15 -6.57 9.00
C GLY A 194 -0.02 -5.79 9.55
N LEU A 195 -0.78 -5.13 8.67
CA LEU A 195 -2.01 -4.43 8.99
C LEU A 195 -3.09 -4.86 8.01
N THR A 196 -4.28 -5.18 8.53
CA THR A 196 -5.49 -5.22 7.71
C THR A 196 -6.63 -4.54 8.46
N VAL A 197 -7.38 -3.71 7.73
CA VAL A 197 -8.48 -2.92 8.28
C VAL A 197 -9.71 -3.18 7.45
N SER A 198 -10.69 -3.83 8.07
CA SER A 198 -12.01 -4.03 7.50
C SER A 198 -12.98 -2.97 8.02
N PRO A 199 -14.20 -2.87 7.49
CA PRO A 199 -15.22 -1.96 8.05
C PRO A 199 -15.56 -2.25 9.52
N THR A 200 -15.28 -3.46 10.01
CA THR A 200 -15.71 -3.96 11.31
C THR A 200 -14.57 -4.49 12.18
N SER A 201 -13.35 -4.59 11.68
CA SER A 201 -12.20 -5.12 12.44
C SER A 201 -10.88 -4.46 12.06
N ILE A 202 -9.95 -4.44 13.02
CA ILE A 202 -8.56 -4.08 12.81
C ILE A 202 -7.70 -5.24 13.31
N ASP A 203 -6.86 -5.76 12.43
CA ASP A 203 -5.90 -6.81 12.75
C ASP A 203 -4.49 -6.30 12.48
N VAL A 204 -3.61 -6.44 13.47
CA VAL A 204 -2.21 -6.06 13.36
C VAL A 204 -1.34 -7.20 13.85
N ALA A 205 -0.25 -7.48 13.15
CA ALA A 205 0.78 -8.41 13.58
C ALA A 205 2.14 -7.73 13.58
N ALA A 206 2.87 -7.83 14.69
CA ALA A 206 4.26 -7.39 14.80
C ALA A 206 5.14 -8.61 15.02
N ALA A 207 6.05 -8.89 14.08
CA ALA A 207 6.88 -10.10 14.12
C ALA A 207 8.35 -9.86 13.86
N GLY A 208 9.18 -10.62 14.56
CA GLY A 208 10.63 -10.63 14.39
C GLY A 208 11.35 -9.48 15.08
N ASP A 209 12.67 -9.54 14.96
CA ASP A 209 13.64 -8.63 15.58
C ASP A 209 13.38 -8.34 17.08
N ASP A 210 13.17 -9.41 17.84
CA ASP A 210 12.91 -9.44 19.29
C ASP A 210 14.10 -8.93 20.16
N LEU A 211 15.03 -8.13 19.60
CA LEU A 211 16.24 -7.63 20.27
C LEU A 211 17.10 -8.74 20.91
N ILE A 212 17.03 -9.94 20.35
CA ILE A 212 17.79 -11.11 20.80
C ILE A 212 19.20 -11.03 20.19
N SER A 213 20.22 -11.41 20.98
CA SER A 213 21.61 -11.49 20.54
C SER A 213 21.76 -12.22 19.19
N PRO A 214 22.58 -11.70 18.25
CA PRO A 214 22.81 -12.36 16.96
C PRO A 214 23.47 -13.74 17.10
N TYR A 215 24.08 -14.04 18.26
CA TYR A 215 24.72 -15.31 18.57
C TYR A 215 23.79 -16.33 19.23
N ALA A 216 22.59 -15.90 19.64
CA ALA A 216 21.58 -16.81 20.20
C ALA A 216 20.74 -17.43 19.07
N VAL A 217 20.23 -18.64 19.32
CA VAL A 217 19.21 -19.23 18.45
C VAL A 217 18.00 -18.28 18.43
N LYS A 218 17.73 -17.67 17.27
CA LYS A 218 16.63 -16.73 17.09
C LYS A 218 15.29 -17.45 17.21
N ASN A 219 14.74 -17.50 18.41
CA ASN A 219 13.34 -17.82 18.63
C ASN A 219 12.52 -16.55 18.45
N LEU A 220 12.40 -16.11 17.19
CA LEU A 220 11.61 -14.93 16.86
C LEU A 220 10.14 -15.21 17.18
N SER A 221 9.44 -14.16 17.59
CA SER A 221 8.02 -14.26 17.90
C SER A 221 7.19 -13.24 17.14
N THR A 222 5.89 -13.48 17.15
CA THR A 222 4.85 -12.55 16.73
C THR A 222 3.97 -12.22 17.91
N GLU A 223 3.54 -10.97 17.98
CA GLU A 223 2.40 -10.55 18.79
C GLU A 223 1.33 -9.97 17.86
N SER A 224 0.06 -10.25 18.15
CA SER A 224 -1.06 -9.75 17.36
C SER A 224 -2.01 -8.91 18.19
N PHE A 225 -2.52 -7.85 17.56
CA PHE A 225 -3.59 -7.02 18.04
C PHE A 225 -4.83 -7.26 17.18
N HIS A 226 -5.98 -7.45 17.82
CA HIS A 226 -7.26 -7.60 17.17
C HIS A 226 -8.31 -6.79 17.91
N ILE A 227 -9.19 -6.14 17.16
CA ILE A 227 -10.43 -5.55 17.67
C ILE A 227 -11.50 -5.69 16.60
N ASP A 228 -12.71 -6.03 17.01
CA ASP A 228 -13.86 -6.06 16.14
C ASP A 228 -15.08 -5.33 16.71
N ALA A 229 -16.04 -5.03 15.84
CA ALA A 229 -17.32 -4.43 16.20
C ALA A 229 -18.25 -5.39 16.97
N GLY A 230 -17.90 -6.68 17.04
CA GLY A 230 -18.58 -7.68 17.86
C GLY A 230 -18.22 -7.59 19.34
N GLY A 231 -17.24 -6.75 19.71
CA GLY A 231 -16.76 -6.57 21.08
C GLY A 231 -15.65 -7.54 21.46
N PHE A 232 -15.17 -8.38 20.52
CA PHE A 232 -13.99 -9.19 20.74
C PHE A 232 -12.73 -8.37 20.48
N TYR A 233 -11.81 -8.42 21.43
CA TYR A 233 -10.51 -7.77 21.29
C TYR A 233 -9.41 -8.63 21.91
N SER A 234 -8.22 -8.59 21.31
CA SER A 234 -6.99 -9.12 21.87
C SER A 234 -5.91 -8.06 21.75
N ILE A 235 -5.44 -7.54 22.88
CA ILE A 235 -4.44 -6.46 22.92
C ILE A 235 -3.08 -7.10 23.16
N TRP A 236 -2.35 -7.41 22.08
CA TRP A 236 -0.97 -7.94 22.08
C TRP A 236 -0.71 -9.22 22.90
N GLY A 237 -1.73 -9.79 23.54
CA GLY A 237 -1.61 -10.98 24.39
C GLY A 237 -1.49 -12.27 23.60
N THR A 238 -2.00 -12.30 22.36
CA THR A 238 -1.86 -13.44 21.47
C THR A 238 -0.46 -13.43 20.86
N THR A 239 0.34 -14.43 21.21
CA THR A 239 1.71 -14.59 20.70
C THR A 239 1.90 -15.92 19.98
N SER A 240 2.81 -15.92 19.01
CA SER A 240 3.18 -17.12 18.25
C SER A 240 4.69 -17.16 18.03
N SER A 241 5.24 -18.36 17.90
CA SER A 241 6.67 -18.54 17.58
C SER A 241 6.84 -18.70 16.07
N LEU A 242 7.80 -17.98 15.50
CA LEU A 242 8.12 -18.13 14.08
C LEU A 242 8.85 -19.46 13.83
N PRO A 243 8.81 -19.98 12.60
CA PRO A 243 9.56 -21.18 12.23
C PRO A 243 11.06 -20.95 12.46
N ARG A 244 11.77 -21.98 12.93
CA ARG A 244 13.22 -21.91 13.15
C ARG A 244 13.96 -21.52 11.86
N LEU A 245 15.06 -20.79 12.01
CA LEU A 245 15.93 -20.37 10.91
C LEU A 245 15.16 -19.54 9.86
N CYS A 246 14.51 -18.47 10.32
CA CYS A 246 13.88 -17.47 9.47
C CYS A 246 14.56 -16.09 9.58
N SER A 247 14.45 -15.30 8.52
CA SER A 247 14.96 -13.93 8.43
C SER A 247 13.92 -13.04 7.73
N LEU A 248 13.33 -12.10 8.47
CA LEU A 248 12.26 -11.20 8.03
C LEU A 248 12.84 -9.84 7.61
N GLU A 249 13.78 -9.85 6.67
CA GLU A 249 14.53 -8.66 6.25
C GLU A 249 13.69 -7.65 5.46
N SER A 250 12.51 -8.01 4.97
CA SER A 250 11.67 -7.12 4.17
C SER A 250 10.96 -6.03 4.98
N GLY A 251 10.82 -6.21 6.30
CA GLY A 251 10.03 -5.32 7.18
C GLY A 251 8.53 -5.26 6.86
N ARG A 252 8.08 -5.98 5.84
CA ARG A 252 6.74 -5.88 5.25
C ARG A 252 6.04 -7.22 5.24
N MET A 253 4.77 -7.19 5.64
CA MET A 253 3.83 -8.30 5.50
C MET A 253 2.71 -7.93 4.53
N VAL A 254 2.28 -8.91 3.75
CA VAL A 254 1.19 -8.80 2.79
C VAL A 254 0.00 -9.58 3.33
N TYR A 255 -1.15 -8.93 3.44
CA TYR A 255 -2.38 -9.59 3.87
C TYR A 255 -3.11 -10.22 2.69
N VAL A 256 -3.44 -11.51 2.79
CA VAL A 256 -4.33 -12.21 1.84
C VAL A 256 -5.20 -13.20 2.62
N GLU A 257 -6.52 -13.09 2.50
CA GLU A 257 -7.51 -14.06 3.01
C GLU A 257 -7.22 -14.56 4.45
N GLY A 258 -7.18 -13.65 5.43
CA GLY A 258 -7.00 -14.00 6.84
C GLY A 258 -5.56 -14.35 7.25
N LYS A 259 -4.59 -14.17 6.35
CA LYS A 259 -3.19 -14.53 6.57
C LYS A 259 -2.25 -13.38 6.24
N PHE A 260 -1.19 -13.24 7.03
CA PHE A 260 -0.08 -12.35 6.73
C PHE A 260 1.09 -13.14 6.14
N TYR A 261 1.63 -12.69 5.01
CA TYR A 261 2.73 -13.32 4.31
C TYR A 261 3.95 -12.42 4.28
N CYS A 262 5.14 -13.00 4.52
CA CYS A 262 6.41 -12.29 4.35
C CYS A 262 7.47 -13.18 3.70
N MET A 263 8.46 -12.55 3.07
CA MET A 263 9.59 -13.27 2.50
C MET A 263 10.56 -13.69 3.61
N ASN A 264 11.01 -14.94 3.53
CA ASN A 264 12.19 -15.41 4.24
C ASN A 264 13.36 -15.41 3.26
N TYR A 265 14.48 -14.77 3.62
CA TYR A 265 15.61 -14.59 2.70
C TYR A 265 16.70 -15.66 2.86
N SER A 266 16.71 -16.41 3.96
CA SER A 266 17.76 -17.41 4.26
C SER A 266 17.17 -18.75 4.73
N PRO A 267 17.01 -19.74 3.83
CA PRO A 267 16.95 -19.62 2.36
C PRO A 267 15.61 -19.05 1.88
N PHE A 268 15.52 -18.67 0.60
CA PHE A 268 14.29 -18.16 0.00
C PHE A 268 13.08 -19.10 0.20
N SER A 269 12.10 -18.59 0.94
CA SER A 269 10.78 -19.19 1.14
C SER A 269 9.78 -18.11 1.53
N VAL A 270 8.51 -18.45 1.62
CA VAL A 270 7.46 -17.56 2.13
C VAL A 270 7.04 -18.06 3.49
N LEU A 271 6.93 -17.14 4.46
CA LEU A 271 6.33 -17.42 5.76
C LEU A 271 4.90 -16.91 5.72
N ALA A 272 3.99 -17.70 6.27
CA ALA A 272 2.57 -17.37 6.34
C ALA A 272 2.12 -17.50 7.78
N TYR A 273 1.54 -16.43 8.31
CA TYR A 273 0.93 -16.37 9.62
C TYR A 273 -0.59 -16.43 9.46
N ASP A 274 -1.16 -17.50 9.99
CA ASP A 274 -2.61 -17.69 10.07
C ASP A 274 -3.13 -16.91 11.28
N ILE A 275 -3.86 -15.83 11.03
CA ILE A 275 -4.34 -14.94 12.10
C ILE A 275 -5.34 -15.68 13.00
N PRO A 276 -6.40 -16.34 12.47
CA PRO A 276 -7.32 -17.10 13.31
C PRO A 276 -6.66 -18.27 14.06
N ALA A 277 -5.78 -19.03 13.40
CA ALA A 277 -5.15 -20.19 14.01
C ALA A 277 -3.93 -19.83 14.90
N ASN A 278 -3.50 -18.57 14.91
CA ASN A 278 -2.32 -18.08 15.63
C ASN A 278 -1.05 -18.92 15.37
N ASN A 279 -0.85 -19.34 14.12
CA ASN A 279 0.23 -20.25 13.78
C ASN A 279 0.98 -19.83 12.52
N TRP A 280 2.28 -20.12 12.49
CA TRP A 280 3.14 -19.89 11.34
C TRP A 280 3.38 -21.18 10.57
N PHE A 281 3.45 -21.05 9.25
CA PHE A 281 3.88 -22.12 8.37
C PHE A 281 4.79 -21.59 7.27
N LYS A 282 5.60 -22.50 6.72
CA LYS A 282 6.61 -22.19 5.70
C LYS A 282 6.16 -22.75 4.36
N ILE A 283 6.06 -21.88 3.37
CA ILE A 283 5.74 -22.22 2.00
C ILE A 283 7.02 -22.17 1.17
N GLN A 284 7.28 -23.21 0.39
CA GLN A 284 8.46 -23.23 -0.47
C GLN A 284 8.31 -22.20 -1.60
N ALA A 285 9.31 -21.34 -1.77
CA ALA A 285 9.32 -20.40 -2.90
C ALA A 285 9.59 -21.14 -4.24
N PRO A 286 8.95 -20.70 -5.35
CA PRO A 286 9.26 -21.21 -6.68
C PRO A 286 10.71 -20.87 -7.03
N MET A 287 11.42 -21.79 -7.70
CA MET A 287 12.80 -21.56 -8.16
C MET A 287 13.77 -21.02 -7.08
N ARG A 288 13.55 -21.33 -5.78
CA ARG A 288 14.24 -20.74 -4.61
C ARG A 288 15.77 -20.59 -4.67
N ARG A 289 16.47 -21.35 -5.51
CA ARG A 289 17.95 -21.27 -5.67
C ARG A 289 18.40 -20.24 -6.71
N PHE A 290 17.46 -19.67 -7.45
CA PHE A 290 17.70 -18.83 -8.63
C PHE A 290 16.98 -17.48 -8.54
N LEU A 291 16.28 -17.20 -7.45
CA LEU A 291 15.58 -15.94 -7.23
C LEU A 291 16.57 -14.84 -6.89
N ARG A 292 16.33 -13.65 -7.44
CA ARG A 292 17.01 -12.41 -7.12
C ARG A 292 15.95 -11.34 -6.88
N SER A 293 16.10 -10.60 -5.78
CA SER A 293 15.16 -9.56 -5.35
C SER A 293 13.69 -10.02 -5.28
N PRO A 294 13.38 -11.13 -4.58
CA PRO A 294 11.99 -11.55 -4.45
C PRO A 294 11.20 -10.56 -3.58
N SER A 295 10.00 -10.25 -4.05
CA SER A 295 9.02 -9.40 -3.36
C SER A 295 7.65 -10.07 -3.41
N LEU A 296 6.91 -10.02 -2.30
CA LEU A 296 5.52 -10.44 -2.25
C LEU A 296 4.62 -9.24 -2.43
N VAL A 297 3.52 -9.42 -3.16
CA VAL A 297 2.50 -8.41 -3.37
C VAL A 297 1.11 -9.06 -3.35
N GLU A 298 0.11 -8.28 -2.98
CA GLU A 298 -1.30 -8.65 -3.12
C GLU A 298 -1.86 -8.06 -4.41
N SER A 299 -2.70 -8.82 -5.09
CA SER A 299 -3.46 -8.38 -6.26
C SER A 299 -4.72 -9.22 -6.37
N TRP A 300 -5.88 -8.58 -6.30
CA TRP A 300 -7.21 -9.23 -6.43
C TRP A 300 -7.42 -10.42 -5.49
N GLY A 301 -7.02 -10.28 -4.23
CA GLY A 301 -7.13 -11.32 -3.22
C GLY A 301 -6.16 -12.49 -3.42
N LYS A 302 -5.16 -12.35 -4.28
CA LYS A 302 -4.15 -13.39 -4.53
C LYS A 302 -2.77 -12.91 -4.12
N LEU A 303 -2.02 -13.83 -3.50
CA LEU A 303 -0.62 -13.61 -3.20
C LEU A 303 0.22 -13.87 -4.46
N ILE A 304 1.00 -12.87 -4.86
CA ILE A 304 1.89 -12.94 -6.01
C ILE A 304 3.33 -12.75 -5.53
N LEU A 305 4.22 -13.63 -5.99
CA LEU A 305 5.66 -13.46 -5.85
C LEU A 305 6.22 -12.88 -7.14
N VAL A 306 6.96 -11.78 -7.02
CA VAL A 306 7.65 -11.11 -8.13
C VAL A 306 9.16 -11.24 -7.89
N ALA A 307 9.90 -11.75 -8.86
CA ALA A 307 11.35 -11.86 -8.73
C ALA A 307 12.06 -11.89 -10.09
N ALA A 308 13.34 -11.50 -10.10
CA ALA A 308 14.23 -11.83 -11.18
C ALA A 308 14.74 -13.27 -11.00
N VAL A 309 14.95 -13.96 -12.11
CA VAL A 309 15.49 -15.33 -12.14
C VAL A 309 16.80 -15.33 -12.88
N GLU A 310 17.84 -15.82 -12.21
CA GLU A 310 19.16 -16.00 -12.80
C GLU A 310 19.67 -17.42 -12.54
N LYS A 311 19.99 -18.15 -13.60
CA LYS A 311 20.58 -19.49 -13.53
C LYS A 311 21.99 -19.42 -14.11
N SER A 312 22.97 -19.10 -13.26
CA SER A 312 24.37 -18.91 -13.67
C SER A 312 25.04 -20.10 -14.35
N LYS A 313 24.51 -21.33 -14.20
CA LYS A 313 25.10 -22.58 -14.73
C LYS A 313 24.23 -23.30 -15.77
N LEU A 314 23.12 -22.71 -16.21
CA LEU A 314 22.21 -23.30 -17.20
C LEU A 314 21.87 -22.24 -18.25
N ASN A 315 21.62 -22.64 -19.50
CA ASN A 315 21.18 -21.76 -20.61
C ASN A 315 19.75 -21.19 -20.42
N VAL A 316 19.32 -20.92 -19.19
CA VAL A 316 18.00 -20.33 -18.92
C VAL A 316 18.14 -18.81 -18.98
N PRO A 317 17.39 -18.14 -19.86
CA PRO A 317 17.48 -16.70 -20.00
C PRO A 317 17.07 -15.99 -18.69
N LYS A 318 17.86 -14.98 -18.33
CA LYS A 318 17.53 -14.04 -17.28
C LYS A 318 16.16 -13.41 -17.58
N SER A 319 15.30 -13.35 -16.57
CA SER A 319 13.93 -12.86 -16.76
C SER A 319 13.33 -12.39 -15.43
N LEU A 320 12.42 -11.42 -15.50
CA LEU A 320 11.53 -11.06 -14.38
C LEU A 320 10.22 -11.82 -14.53
N ARG A 321 9.79 -12.49 -13.47
CA ARG A 321 8.63 -13.40 -13.49
C ARG A 321 7.73 -13.18 -12.29
N LEU A 322 6.45 -13.49 -12.50
CA LEU A 322 5.40 -13.43 -11.50
C LEU A 322 4.84 -14.84 -11.29
N TRP A 323 4.65 -15.24 -10.03
CA TRP A 323 3.98 -16.48 -9.67
C TRP A 323 2.83 -16.20 -8.72
N GLY A 324 1.65 -16.76 -9.01
CA GLY A 324 0.50 -16.72 -8.10
C GLY A 324 0.46 -17.95 -7.22
N LEU A 325 0.27 -17.76 -5.91
CA LEU A 325 -0.02 -18.84 -4.98
C LEU A 325 -1.41 -19.39 -5.27
N GLN A 326 -1.51 -20.71 -5.41
CA GLN A 326 -2.79 -21.38 -5.67
C GLN A 326 -3.61 -21.54 -4.38
N ALA A 327 -4.91 -21.78 -4.53
CA ALA A 327 -5.87 -21.93 -3.42
C ALA A 327 -5.49 -23.01 -2.39
N CYS A 328 -4.69 -24.03 -2.77
CA CYS A 328 -4.18 -25.02 -1.84
C CYS A 328 -3.09 -24.48 -0.88
N GLY A 329 -2.71 -23.21 -1.02
CA GLY A 329 -1.82 -22.49 -0.09
C GLY A 329 -0.34 -22.89 -0.15
N THR A 330 0.05 -23.80 -1.05
CA THR A 330 1.40 -24.38 -1.07
C THR A 330 2.05 -24.45 -2.45
N THR A 331 1.25 -24.41 -3.52
CA THR A 331 1.77 -24.51 -4.90
C THR A 331 1.76 -23.15 -5.60
N TRP A 332 2.78 -22.93 -6.43
CA TRP A 332 2.98 -21.70 -7.19
C TRP A 332 2.86 -21.99 -8.68
N VAL A 333 2.16 -21.10 -9.40
CA VAL A 333 2.04 -21.16 -10.86
C VAL A 333 2.59 -19.87 -11.45
N GLU A 334 3.44 -19.97 -12.47
CA GLU A 334 3.93 -18.81 -13.22
C GLU A 334 2.75 -18.19 -13.98
N ILE A 335 2.42 -16.93 -13.67
CA ILE A 335 1.25 -16.25 -14.23
C ILE A 335 1.64 -15.25 -15.33
N GLU A 336 2.85 -14.68 -15.24
CA GLU A 336 3.34 -13.71 -16.21
C GLU A 336 4.87 -13.66 -16.21
N ARG A 337 5.43 -13.28 -17.37
CA ARG A 337 6.86 -13.03 -17.56
C ARG A 337 7.06 -11.74 -18.32
N MET A 338 7.96 -10.88 -17.83
CA MET A 338 8.31 -9.65 -18.52
C MET A 338 8.84 -9.96 -19.94
N PRO A 339 8.35 -9.27 -20.98
CA PRO A 339 8.86 -9.44 -22.35
C PRO A 339 10.37 -9.20 -22.42
N LEU A 340 11.07 -10.04 -23.20
CA LEU A 340 12.54 -10.07 -23.23
C LEU A 340 13.17 -8.71 -23.55
N GLN A 341 12.64 -8.00 -24.56
CA GLN A 341 13.16 -6.70 -24.96
C GLN A 341 13.06 -5.66 -23.83
N LEU A 342 11.93 -5.66 -23.11
CA LEU A 342 11.74 -4.78 -21.96
C LEU A 342 12.65 -5.19 -20.80
N TYR A 343 12.83 -6.49 -20.59
CA TYR A 343 13.72 -7.01 -19.55
C TYR A 343 15.17 -6.59 -19.77
N MET A 344 15.66 -6.55 -21.02
CA MET A 344 17.01 -6.06 -21.33
C MET A 344 17.18 -4.60 -20.89
N GLN A 345 16.22 -3.73 -21.22
CA GLN A 345 16.22 -2.32 -20.78
C GLN A 345 16.14 -2.20 -19.26
N PHE A 346 15.28 -3.02 -18.63
CA PHE A 346 15.14 -3.06 -17.19
C PHE A 346 16.46 -3.48 -16.51
N ALA A 347 17.09 -4.55 -16.99
CA ALA A 347 18.33 -5.07 -16.41
C ALA A 347 19.49 -4.10 -16.55
N GLU A 348 19.55 -3.32 -17.64
CA GLU A 348 20.54 -2.25 -17.84
C GLU A 348 20.38 -1.14 -16.79
N VAL A 349 19.15 -0.68 -16.55
CA VAL A 349 18.87 0.34 -15.51
C VAL A 349 19.09 -0.22 -14.12
N GLU A 350 18.69 -1.48 -13.89
CA GLU A 350 18.75 -2.12 -12.58
C GLU A 350 20.18 -2.43 -12.13
N GLY A 351 21.09 -2.71 -13.08
CA GLY A 351 22.52 -2.79 -12.81
C GLY A 351 22.94 -3.82 -11.75
N GLY A 352 22.06 -4.75 -11.39
CA GLY A 352 22.25 -5.70 -10.30
C GLY A 352 21.92 -5.17 -8.89
N ASN A 353 21.51 -3.90 -8.74
CA ASN A 353 21.24 -3.25 -7.45
C ASN A 353 19.99 -3.78 -6.74
N GLY A 354 19.09 -4.43 -7.46
CA GLY A 354 17.83 -4.92 -6.91
C GLY A 354 16.64 -4.10 -7.33
N PHE A 355 15.46 -4.58 -6.95
CA PHE A 355 14.21 -3.85 -7.06
C PHE A 355 13.29 -4.24 -5.90
N ASN A 356 12.30 -3.39 -5.65
CA ASN A 356 11.21 -3.65 -4.72
C ASN A 356 9.89 -3.62 -5.49
N CYS A 357 8.87 -4.36 -5.04
CA CYS A 357 7.56 -4.36 -5.67
C CYS A 357 6.48 -3.99 -4.68
N VAL A 358 5.42 -3.36 -5.19
CA VAL A 358 4.19 -3.08 -4.47
C VAL A 358 3.04 -3.39 -5.41
N GLY A 359 2.07 -4.17 -4.96
CA GLY A 359 0.87 -4.50 -5.72
C GLY A 359 -0.36 -3.99 -5.00
N HIS A 360 -1.34 -3.54 -5.78
CA HIS A 360 -2.63 -3.12 -5.28
C HIS A 360 -3.66 -3.21 -6.41
N GLY A 361 -4.77 -3.92 -6.18
CA GLY A 361 -5.77 -4.15 -7.22
C GLY A 361 -5.17 -4.86 -8.43
N GLU A 362 -5.39 -4.33 -9.64
CA GLU A 362 -4.82 -4.86 -10.90
C GLU A 362 -3.37 -4.42 -11.19
N PHE A 363 -2.79 -3.57 -10.35
CA PHE A 363 -1.51 -2.94 -10.65
C PHE A 363 -0.39 -3.47 -9.78
N ILE A 364 0.79 -3.65 -10.38
CA ILE A 364 2.05 -3.92 -9.68
C ILE A 364 3.06 -2.88 -10.13
N VAL A 365 3.61 -2.14 -9.18
CA VAL A 365 4.72 -1.21 -9.41
C VAL A 365 6.03 -1.86 -9.00
N ILE A 366 7.03 -1.76 -9.87
CA ILE A 366 8.39 -2.28 -9.68
C ILE A 366 9.36 -1.09 -9.62
N MET A 367 9.91 -0.85 -8.44
CA MET A 367 10.85 0.23 -8.16
C MET A 367 12.29 -0.29 -8.23
N ILE A 368 13.12 0.31 -9.08
CA ILE A 368 14.52 -0.07 -9.20
C ILE A 368 15.33 0.60 -8.08
N ARG A 369 16.12 -0.17 -7.34
CA ARG A 369 16.92 0.38 -6.23
C ARG A 369 18.01 1.29 -6.77
N GLY A 370 18.19 2.45 -6.15
CA GLY A 370 19.18 3.45 -6.57
C GLY A 370 18.83 4.20 -7.87
N SER A 371 17.60 4.09 -8.37
CA SER A 371 17.12 4.80 -9.57
C SER A 371 15.78 5.50 -9.29
N ASP A 372 15.47 6.54 -10.06
CA ASP A 372 14.16 7.21 -10.09
C ASP A 372 13.17 6.53 -11.05
N LYS A 373 13.61 5.49 -11.78
CA LYS A 373 12.80 4.77 -12.76
C LYS A 373 12.00 3.65 -12.11
N ALA A 374 10.78 3.46 -12.64
CA ALA A 374 9.91 2.37 -12.24
C ALA A 374 9.04 1.87 -13.38
N LEU A 375 8.57 0.63 -13.23
CA LEU A 375 7.62 0.00 -14.15
C LEU A 375 6.28 -0.21 -13.47
N LEU A 376 5.21 0.06 -14.19
CA LEU A 376 3.86 -0.35 -13.86
C LEU A 376 3.49 -1.55 -14.73
N PHE A 377 3.02 -2.61 -14.08
CA PHE A 377 2.40 -3.75 -14.73
C PHE A 377 0.91 -3.78 -14.40
N ASP A 378 0.09 -3.69 -15.44
CA ASP A 378 -1.36 -3.92 -15.40
C ASP A 378 -1.63 -5.39 -15.69
N ILE A 379 -2.03 -6.14 -14.66
CA ILE A 379 -2.24 -7.59 -14.75
C ILE A 379 -3.43 -7.95 -15.62
N CYS A 380 -4.48 -7.12 -15.59
CA CYS A 380 -5.72 -7.35 -16.32
C CYS A 380 -5.51 -7.16 -17.82
N ARG A 381 -4.78 -6.11 -18.20
CA ARG A 381 -4.47 -5.78 -19.60
C ARG A 381 -3.16 -6.41 -20.10
N LYS A 382 -2.42 -7.10 -19.22
CA LYS A 382 -1.07 -7.63 -19.46
C LYS A 382 -0.12 -6.60 -20.05
N ARG A 383 -0.21 -5.36 -19.57
CA ARG A 383 0.52 -4.22 -20.13
C ARG A 383 1.63 -3.81 -19.18
N TRP A 384 2.84 -3.73 -19.73
CA TRP A 384 4.02 -3.20 -19.06
C TRP A 384 4.28 -1.79 -19.56
N GLN A 385 4.51 -0.84 -18.66
CA GLN A 385 4.87 0.52 -19.04
C GLN A 385 5.80 1.16 -18.02
N TRP A 386 6.75 1.96 -18.51
CA TRP A 386 7.53 2.85 -17.66
C TRP A 386 6.64 3.98 -17.14
N ILE A 387 6.76 4.30 -15.86
CA ILE A 387 6.06 5.45 -15.27
C ILE A 387 7.00 6.65 -15.20
N PRO A 388 6.47 7.89 -15.32
CA PRO A 388 7.28 9.08 -15.11
C PRO A 388 7.79 9.13 -13.67
N PRO A 389 9.03 9.63 -13.45
CA PRO A 389 9.57 9.78 -12.10
C PRO A 389 8.71 10.76 -11.29
N CYS A 390 8.68 10.59 -9.98
CA CYS A 390 7.94 11.48 -9.09
C CYS A 390 8.48 12.92 -9.21
N PRO A 391 7.68 13.91 -9.63
CA PRO A 391 8.16 15.28 -9.86
C PRO A 391 8.57 15.99 -8.56
N TYR A 392 8.03 15.54 -7.42
CA TYR A 392 8.29 16.09 -6.09
C TYR A 392 9.55 15.50 -5.45
N HIS A 393 10.15 14.48 -6.06
CA HIS A 393 11.35 13.83 -5.55
C HIS A 393 12.65 14.60 -5.88
N ARG A 394 12.58 15.81 -6.47
CA ARG A 394 13.74 16.67 -6.69
C ARG A 394 14.06 17.52 -5.47
N GLY A 395 14.93 17.00 -4.60
CA GLY A 395 15.53 17.77 -3.51
C GLY A 395 16.33 16.87 -2.58
N GLY A 396 17.67 17.00 -2.63
CA GLY A 396 18.60 16.36 -1.70
C GLY A 396 19.38 15.17 -2.24
N CYS A 397 20.05 15.29 -3.39
CA CYS A 397 21.27 14.52 -3.58
C CYS A 397 22.34 15.18 -2.71
N ASP A 398 22.38 14.85 -1.41
CA ASP A 398 23.63 15.00 -0.69
C ASP A 398 24.67 14.15 -1.43
N ASN A 399 25.88 14.69 -1.58
CA ASN A 399 26.98 14.14 -2.39
C ASN A 399 27.41 12.68 -2.05
N ASN A 400 26.69 11.98 -1.17
CA ASN A 400 26.92 10.61 -0.72
C ASN A 400 25.92 9.58 -1.29
N GLY A 401 24.95 9.95 -2.12
CA GLY A 401 24.08 8.99 -2.84
C GLY A 401 23.06 8.23 -1.96
N GLU A 402 22.85 8.63 -0.70
CA GLU A 402 22.02 7.90 0.26
C GLU A 402 20.54 8.39 0.39
N GLY A 403 20.06 9.28 -0.49
CA GLY A 403 18.77 9.98 -0.29
C GLY A 403 17.59 9.67 -1.24
N CYS A 404 17.74 8.81 -2.26
CA CYS A 404 16.82 8.80 -3.40
C CYS A 404 15.90 7.57 -3.55
N GLU A 405 15.92 6.60 -2.63
CA GLU A 405 15.08 5.40 -2.80
C GLU A 405 13.66 5.63 -2.29
N LEU A 406 12.66 5.36 -3.14
CA LEU A 406 11.26 5.40 -2.75
C LEU A 406 10.78 4.01 -2.31
N HIS A 407 10.15 3.93 -1.13
CA HIS A 407 9.47 2.73 -0.66
C HIS A 407 7.98 2.94 -0.73
N GLY A 408 7.31 2.04 -1.45
CA GLY A 408 5.87 2.12 -1.68
C GLY A 408 5.07 1.18 -0.77
N LEU A 409 3.84 1.61 -0.51
CA LEU A 409 2.78 0.85 0.12
C LEU A 409 1.52 0.88 -0.76
N ALA A 410 0.73 -0.18 -0.70
CA ALA A 410 -0.59 -0.23 -1.34
C ALA A 410 -1.56 0.66 -0.57
N TYR A 411 -2.10 1.70 -1.21
CA TYR A 411 -2.93 2.69 -0.52
C TYR A 411 -4.27 2.83 -1.22
N GLU A 412 -5.35 2.55 -0.49
CA GLU A 412 -6.72 2.79 -0.95
C GLU A 412 -7.23 4.06 -0.28
N PRO A 413 -7.32 5.20 -0.99
CA PRO A 413 -7.78 6.45 -0.40
C PRO A 413 -9.23 6.32 0.10
N ARG A 414 -9.49 6.57 1.39
CA ARG A 414 -10.85 6.58 1.95
C ARG A 414 -11.08 7.78 2.86
N LEU A 415 -12.27 8.37 2.76
CA LEU A 415 -12.67 9.53 3.57
C LEU A 415 -13.06 9.13 5.01
N ALA A 416 -13.44 7.88 5.23
CA ALA A 416 -13.86 7.39 6.54
C ALA A 416 -13.44 5.92 6.74
N THR A 417 -13.12 5.59 7.99
CA THR A 417 -12.77 4.23 8.43
C THR A 417 -13.48 3.97 9.76
N PRO A 418 -14.77 3.53 9.73
CA PRO A 418 -15.64 3.54 10.91
C PRO A 418 -15.10 2.78 12.13
N VAL A 419 -14.40 1.67 11.89
CA VAL A 419 -13.82 0.81 12.92
C VAL A 419 -12.81 1.53 13.82
N ILE A 420 -12.24 2.66 13.37
CA ILE A 420 -11.32 3.47 14.19
C ILE A 420 -12.00 3.99 15.47
N SER A 421 -13.31 4.25 15.44
CA SER A 421 -14.04 4.69 16.63
C SER A 421 -14.01 3.67 17.79
N LEU A 422 -13.73 2.39 17.50
CA LEU A 422 -13.53 1.36 18.52
C LEU A 422 -12.21 1.55 19.29
N LEU A 423 -11.19 2.16 18.67
CA LEU A 423 -9.92 2.44 19.34
C LEU A 423 -10.03 3.56 20.36
N ASP A 424 -10.95 4.51 20.16
CA ASP A 424 -11.19 5.60 21.11
C ASP A 424 -11.64 5.06 22.49
N GLN A 425 -12.19 3.84 22.54
CA GLN A 425 -12.56 3.17 23.79
C GLN A 425 -11.37 2.52 24.51
N LEU A 426 -10.30 2.18 23.77
CA LEU A 426 -9.13 1.46 24.29
C LEU A 426 -7.93 2.37 24.57
N THR A 427 -8.00 3.63 24.14
CA THR A 427 -6.85 4.53 24.14
C THR A 427 -7.10 5.70 25.08
N LEU A 428 -6.10 6.04 25.89
CA LEU A 428 -6.13 7.30 26.62
C LEU A 428 -6.01 8.44 25.60
N PRO A 429 -6.75 9.56 25.78
CA PRO A 429 -6.65 10.69 24.88
C PRO A 429 -5.20 11.18 24.81
N PHE A 430 -4.76 11.55 23.60
CA PHE A 430 -3.45 12.18 23.38
C PHE A 430 -3.23 13.29 24.43
N PRO A 431 -2.11 13.30 25.18
CA PRO A 431 -1.69 14.52 25.83
C PRO A 431 -1.48 15.55 24.71
N SER A 432 -2.21 16.66 24.80
CA SER A 432 -1.97 17.81 23.95
C SER A 432 -0.52 18.23 24.18
N PHE A 433 0.32 18.06 23.15
CA PHE A 433 1.69 18.57 23.18
C PHE A 433 1.62 20.10 23.10
N ASN A 434 1.49 20.75 24.26
CA ASN A 434 1.86 22.15 24.43
C ASN A 434 3.38 22.18 24.60
N GLY A 435 4.08 22.64 23.55
CA GLY A 435 5.53 22.81 23.50
C GLY A 435 5.99 23.21 22.12
#